data_AF-A0A1D3DN14-F1
#
_entry.id   AF-A0A1D3DN14-F1
#
_cell.length_a   1.000
_cell.length_b   1.000
_cell.length_c   1.000
_cell.angle_alpha   90.00
_cell.angle_beta   90.00
_cell.angle_gamma   90.00
#
_symmetry.space_group_name_H-M   'P 1'
#
loop_
_entity.id
_entity.type
_entity.pdbx_description
1 polymer ?
#
loop_
_entity_poly.entity_id
_entity_poly.type
_entity_poly.pdbx_seq_one_letter_code
_entity_poly.pdbx_strand_id
1 'polypeptide(L)'
;METSAKKVDLAPAARRVAGLLDRIDDRQLALPTPCPDYTVRELLAHVGGLALAFRDAARKAFGPTTDTDPGDARPVLEEGWRAAYPRRLEELAEAWREPDAWEGMTRAGGVDLPGAVAGLVAFDELLVHGWDLARATGLPYAPGEEELLVAYEFLEPDASERVAGEGPFGPPVPVPDDAPLLDRVIALSGRRPDWTQAGSGSGASRG
;
A
#
# COMPACT_ATOMS: atom_id res chain seq x y z
N MET A 1 -9.58 6.78 -27.83
CA MET A 1 -8.69 5.61 -27.89
C MET A 1 -8.68 5.07 -26.48
N GLU A 2 -9.51 4.06 -26.21
CA GLU A 2 -9.64 3.45 -24.89
C GLU A 2 -8.33 2.74 -24.59
N THR A 3 -7.47 3.35 -23.80
CA THR A 3 -6.36 2.63 -23.17
C THR A 3 -7.00 1.62 -22.23
N SER A 4 -7.09 0.37 -22.67
CA SER A 4 -7.33 -0.75 -21.76
C SER A 4 -6.18 -0.75 -20.77
N ALA A 5 -6.39 -0.11 -19.61
CA ALA A 5 -5.47 -0.19 -18.50
C ALA A 5 -5.25 -1.68 -18.24
N LYS A 6 -4.00 -2.13 -18.30
CA LYS A 6 -3.63 -3.52 -18.08
C LYS A 6 -4.12 -3.90 -16.69
N LYS A 7 -5.11 -4.79 -16.60
CA LYS A 7 -5.65 -5.28 -15.32
C LYS A 7 -4.52 -5.98 -14.57
N VAL A 8 -4.02 -5.35 -13.50
CA VAL A 8 -2.92 -5.92 -12.69
C VAL A 8 -3.47 -7.01 -11.78
N ASP A 9 -2.76 -8.14 -11.67
CA ASP A 9 -3.08 -9.18 -10.70
C ASP A 9 -2.57 -8.74 -9.31
N LEU A 10 -3.48 -8.56 -8.36
CA LEU A 10 -3.15 -8.17 -6.98
C LEU A 10 -2.58 -9.35 -6.17
N ALA A 11 -2.74 -10.60 -6.61
CA ALA A 11 -2.38 -11.78 -5.82
C ALA A 11 -0.89 -11.89 -5.45
N PRO A 12 0.09 -11.55 -6.31
CA PRO A 12 1.50 -11.52 -5.92
C PRO A 12 1.77 -10.52 -4.79
N ALA A 13 1.25 -9.29 -4.91
CA ALA A 13 1.39 -8.25 -3.89
C ALA A 13 0.70 -8.63 -2.57
N ALA A 14 -0.54 -9.10 -2.63
CA ALA A 14 -1.31 -9.54 -1.46
C ALA A 14 -0.60 -10.68 -0.70
N ARG A 15 -0.08 -11.69 -1.41
CA ARG A 15 0.70 -12.79 -0.79
C ARG A 15 2.00 -12.31 -0.17
N ARG A 16 2.69 -11.36 -0.82
CA ARG A 16 3.92 -10.76 -0.28
C ARG A 16 3.64 -10.05 1.05
N VAL A 17 2.59 -9.24 1.11
CA VAL A 17 2.16 -8.56 2.34
C VAL A 17 1.77 -9.59 3.41
N ALA A 18 0.96 -10.59 3.08
CA ALA A 18 0.58 -11.65 4.02
C ALA A 18 1.80 -12.40 4.60
N GLY A 19 2.83 -12.65 3.78
CA GLY A 19 4.09 -13.25 4.23
C GLY A 19 4.92 -12.35 5.17
N LEU A 20 4.78 -11.02 5.09
CA LEU A 20 5.35 -10.10 6.07
C LEU A 20 4.60 -10.20 7.40
N LEU A 21 3.26 -10.23 7.36
CA LEU A 21 2.39 -10.28 8.56
C LEU A 21 2.78 -11.43 9.51
N ASP A 22 3.04 -12.61 8.95
CA ASP A 22 3.43 -13.81 9.71
C ASP A 22 4.77 -13.64 10.47
N ARG A 23 5.66 -12.80 9.94
CA ARG A 23 7.03 -12.61 10.45
C ARG A 23 7.16 -11.44 11.43
N ILE A 24 6.11 -10.64 11.62
CA ILE A 24 6.14 -9.47 12.49
C ILE A 24 5.87 -9.88 13.94
N ASP A 25 6.86 -9.61 14.80
CA ASP A 25 6.85 -9.87 16.25
C ASP A 25 6.13 -8.74 16.98
N ASP A 26 5.46 -9.06 18.11
CA ASP A 26 4.73 -8.07 18.91
C ASP A 26 5.60 -6.91 19.41
N ARG A 27 6.91 -7.14 19.63
CA ARG A 27 7.88 -6.10 20.02
C ARG A 27 8.11 -5.07 18.91
N GLN A 28 7.80 -5.43 17.66
CA GLN A 28 7.96 -4.54 16.51
C GLN A 28 6.74 -3.63 16.32
N LEU A 29 5.61 -3.89 16.99
CA LEU A 29 4.36 -3.16 16.77
C LEU A 29 4.47 -1.66 17.10
N ALA A 30 5.36 -1.27 18.01
CA ALA A 30 5.56 0.13 18.39
C ALA A 30 6.62 0.86 17.53
N LEU A 31 7.26 0.17 16.57
CA LEU A 31 8.28 0.78 15.75
C LEU A 31 7.67 1.83 14.81
N PRO A 32 8.37 2.95 14.54
CA PRO A 32 7.94 3.90 13.52
C PRO A 32 8.05 3.28 12.13
N THR A 33 7.28 3.78 11.18
CA THR A 33 7.34 3.35 9.77
C THR A 33 7.77 4.51 8.86
N PRO A 34 8.11 4.24 7.59
CA PRO A 34 8.30 5.31 6.60
C PRO A 34 7.02 6.08 6.28
N CYS A 35 5.83 5.52 6.56
CA CYS A 35 4.56 6.24 6.57
C CYS A 35 4.43 7.00 7.91
N PRO A 36 4.64 8.33 7.94
CA PRO A 36 4.93 9.07 9.17
C PRO A 36 3.79 9.06 10.19
N ASP A 37 2.54 8.85 9.74
CA ASP A 37 1.37 8.84 10.60
C ASP A 37 1.17 7.53 11.37
N TYR A 38 1.87 6.46 10.95
CA TYR A 38 1.66 5.11 11.46
C TYR A 38 2.93 4.49 12.08
N THR A 39 2.76 3.92 13.26
CA THR A 39 3.61 2.83 13.75
C THR A 39 3.28 1.53 13.01
N VAL A 40 4.09 0.48 13.17
CA VAL A 40 3.81 -0.85 12.60
C VAL A 40 2.41 -1.33 13.00
N ARG A 41 1.97 -1.09 14.25
CA ARG A 41 0.62 -1.43 14.72
C ARG A 41 -0.48 -0.78 13.87
N GLU A 42 -0.38 0.52 13.65
CA GLU A 42 -1.38 1.28 12.92
C GLU A 42 -1.34 0.92 11.43
N LEU A 43 -0.15 0.71 10.87
CA LEU A 43 -0.01 0.30 9.47
C LEU A 43 -0.56 -1.10 9.21
N LEU A 44 -0.38 -2.04 10.13
CA LEU A 44 -1.03 -3.36 10.07
C LEU A 44 -2.55 -3.22 10.07
N ALA A 45 -3.09 -2.39 10.97
CA ALA A 45 -4.52 -2.14 11.06
C ALA A 45 -5.07 -1.49 9.77
N HIS A 46 -4.33 -0.51 9.23
CA HIS A 46 -4.64 0.13 7.97
C HIS A 46 -4.70 -0.89 6.82
N VAL A 47 -3.68 -1.74 6.66
CA VAL A 47 -3.65 -2.81 5.65
C VAL A 47 -4.81 -3.80 5.80
N GLY A 48 -5.19 -4.16 7.02
CA GLY A 48 -6.34 -5.03 7.26
C GLY A 48 -7.69 -4.38 6.94
N GLY A 49 -7.81 -3.06 7.14
CA GLY A 49 -8.99 -2.27 6.81
C GLY A 49 -9.12 -2.00 5.32
N LEU A 50 -8.03 -1.59 4.65
CA LEU A 50 -8.03 -1.36 3.20
C LEU A 50 -8.34 -2.65 2.44
N ALA A 51 -7.82 -3.81 2.89
CA ALA A 51 -8.10 -5.07 2.24
C ALA A 51 -9.61 -5.39 2.23
N LEU A 52 -10.31 -5.03 3.31
CA LEU A 52 -11.76 -5.15 3.40
C LEU A 52 -12.47 -4.13 2.48
N ALA A 53 -12.08 -2.86 2.57
CA ALA A 53 -12.68 -1.77 1.80
C ALA A 53 -12.56 -1.98 0.28
N PHE A 54 -11.36 -2.31 -0.21
CA PHE A 54 -11.12 -2.51 -1.64
C PHE A 54 -11.69 -3.83 -2.17
N ARG A 55 -11.87 -4.85 -1.33
CA ARG A 55 -12.65 -6.05 -1.70
C ARG A 55 -14.11 -5.68 -1.92
N ASP A 56 -14.69 -4.87 -1.05
CA ASP A 56 -16.08 -4.44 -1.17
C ASP A 56 -16.26 -3.47 -2.35
N ALA A 57 -15.26 -2.61 -2.62
CA ALA A 57 -15.21 -1.79 -3.82
C ALA A 57 -15.19 -2.63 -5.12
N ALA A 58 -14.36 -3.68 -5.18
CA ALA A 58 -14.35 -4.61 -6.32
C ALA A 58 -15.74 -5.26 -6.55
N ARG A 59 -16.43 -5.59 -5.46
CA ARG A 59 -17.77 -6.19 -5.47
C ARG A 59 -18.90 -5.18 -5.66
N LYS A 60 -18.61 -3.87 -5.69
CA LYS A 60 -19.59 -2.77 -5.69
C LYS A 60 -20.59 -2.89 -4.52
N ALA A 61 -20.11 -3.41 -3.39
CA ALA A 61 -20.89 -3.60 -2.17
C ALA A 61 -20.81 -2.33 -1.31
N PHE A 62 -21.54 -1.29 -1.71
CA PHE A 62 -21.47 0.02 -1.06
C PHE A 62 -22.00 0.00 0.37
N GLY A 63 -21.31 0.69 1.26
CA GLY A 63 -21.67 0.84 2.67
C GLY A 63 -20.51 1.37 3.51
N PRO A 64 -20.54 1.17 4.84
CA PRO A 64 -19.56 1.78 5.74
C PRO A 64 -18.09 1.52 5.37
N THR A 65 -17.76 0.34 4.85
CA THR A 65 -16.39 -0.02 4.44
C THR A 65 -15.90 0.75 3.22
N THR A 66 -16.80 1.13 2.29
CA THR A 66 -16.46 1.93 1.10
C THR A 66 -16.67 3.42 1.31
N ASP A 67 -17.54 3.82 2.24
CA ASP A 67 -17.95 5.20 2.47
C ASP A 67 -17.07 5.94 3.50
N THR A 68 -16.26 5.22 4.28
CA THR A 68 -15.43 5.81 5.35
C THR A 68 -14.04 6.17 4.83
N ASP A 69 -13.61 7.41 5.01
CA ASP A 69 -12.25 7.84 4.70
C ASP A 69 -11.26 7.19 5.69
N PRO A 70 -10.22 6.47 5.21
CA PRO A 70 -9.20 5.88 6.09
C PRO A 70 -8.45 6.91 6.97
N GLY A 71 -8.49 8.19 6.62
CA GLY A 71 -7.92 9.31 7.39
C GLY A 71 -8.82 9.84 8.52
N ASP A 72 -10.11 9.49 8.56
CA ASP A 72 -11.06 10.03 9.55
C ASP A 72 -10.74 9.62 10.99
N ALA A 73 -10.11 8.45 11.17
CA ALA A 73 -9.74 7.94 12.47
C ALA A 73 -8.44 7.14 12.41
N ARG A 74 -7.69 7.12 13.53
CA ARG A 74 -6.52 6.25 13.63
C ARG A 74 -6.95 4.78 13.54
N PRO A 75 -6.33 3.97 12.65
CA PRO A 75 -6.61 2.54 12.55
C PRO A 75 -6.31 1.81 13.86
N VAL A 76 -7.22 0.92 14.27
CA VAL A 76 -7.09 0.10 15.48
C VAL A 76 -6.80 -1.34 15.08
N LEU A 77 -5.68 -1.89 15.57
CA LEU A 77 -5.31 -3.28 15.29
C LEU A 77 -6.27 -4.24 15.99
N GLU A 78 -7.03 -5.00 15.19
CA GLU A 78 -8.02 -5.94 15.71
C GLU A 78 -7.37 -7.15 16.42
N GLU A 79 -8.07 -7.70 17.40
CA GLU A 79 -7.71 -9.00 17.97
C GLU A 79 -7.81 -10.09 16.89
N GLY A 80 -6.84 -11.00 16.85
CA GLY A 80 -6.83 -12.08 15.86
C GLY A 80 -6.41 -11.66 14.44
N TRP A 81 -5.89 -10.44 14.24
CA TRP A 81 -5.42 -9.92 12.95
C TRP A 81 -4.50 -10.90 12.20
N ARG A 82 -3.65 -11.65 12.91
CA ARG A 82 -2.74 -12.65 12.32
C ARG A 82 -3.46 -13.74 11.52
N ALA A 83 -4.69 -14.09 11.90
CA ALA A 83 -5.51 -15.05 11.18
C ALA A 83 -6.49 -14.37 10.20
N ALA A 84 -6.96 -13.17 10.53
CA ALA A 84 -7.95 -12.46 9.72
C ALA A 84 -7.34 -11.81 8.47
N TYR A 85 -6.21 -11.13 8.59
CA TYR A 85 -5.67 -10.29 7.51
C TYR A 85 -5.12 -11.09 6.32
N PRO A 86 -4.42 -12.23 6.50
CA PRO A 86 -4.06 -13.06 5.35
C PRO A 86 -5.26 -13.50 4.51
N ARG A 87 -6.39 -13.84 5.17
CA ARG A 87 -7.65 -14.18 4.48
C ARG A 87 -8.27 -12.98 3.76
N ARG A 88 -8.28 -11.80 4.39
CA ARG A 88 -8.77 -10.57 3.73
C ARG A 88 -7.94 -10.20 2.50
N LEU A 89 -6.62 -10.35 2.58
CA LEU A 89 -5.72 -10.11 1.45
C LEU A 89 -5.94 -11.10 0.30
N GLU A 90 -6.22 -12.37 0.62
CA GLU A 90 -6.62 -13.37 -0.37
C GLU A 90 -7.96 -13.02 -1.02
N GLU A 91 -8.99 -12.72 -0.22
CA GLU A 91 -10.32 -12.31 -0.70
C GLU A 91 -10.28 -11.04 -1.55
N LEU A 92 -9.42 -10.06 -1.20
CA LEU A 92 -9.16 -8.87 -1.99
C LEU A 92 -8.63 -9.24 -3.38
N ALA A 93 -7.57 -10.06 -3.42
CA ALA A 93 -6.96 -10.48 -4.67
C ALA A 93 -7.95 -11.28 -5.54
N GLU A 94 -8.76 -12.14 -4.93
CA GLU A 94 -9.83 -12.87 -5.63
C GLU A 94 -10.89 -11.95 -6.21
N ALA A 95 -11.35 -10.96 -5.44
CA ALA A 95 -12.38 -10.02 -5.90
C ALA A 95 -11.93 -9.21 -7.13
N TRP A 96 -10.65 -8.82 -7.17
CA TRP A 96 -10.07 -8.07 -8.30
C TRP A 96 -9.70 -8.95 -9.51
N ARG A 97 -9.81 -10.28 -9.43
CA ARG A 97 -9.71 -11.13 -10.63
C ARG A 97 -10.97 -11.11 -11.47
N GLU A 98 -12.12 -10.76 -10.88
CA GLU A 98 -13.37 -10.67 -11.60
C GLU A 98 -13.33 -9.51 -12.60
N PRO A 99 -13.64 -9.75 -13.90
CA PRO A 99 -13.59 -8.69 -14.91
C PRO A 99 -14.44 -7.46 -14.56
N ASP A 100 -15.62 -7.70 -13.98
CA ASP A 100 -16.60 -6.70 -13.60
C ASP A 100 -16.09 -5.73 -12.51
N ALA A 101 -15.09 -6.12 -11.72
CA ALA A 101 -14.49 -5.25 -10.70
C ALA A 101 -13.80 -4.02 -11.33
N TRP A 102 -13.28 -4.18 -12.56
CA TRP A 102 -12.56 -3.14 -13.29
C TRP A 102 -13.48 -2.22 -14.11
N GLU A 103 -14.76 -2.57 -14.23
CA GLU A 103 -15.71 -1.90 -15.11
C GLU A 103 -16.71 -1.02 -14.35
N GLY A 104 -17.04 0.14 -14.94
CA GLY A 104 -17.97 1.09 -14.37
C GLY A 104 -17.43 1.84 -13.14
N MET A 105 -18.35 2.44 -12.38
CA MET A 105 -18.01 3.17 -11.17
C MET A 105 -18.04 2.27 -9.95
N THR A 106 -17.18 2.56 -8.99
CA THR A 106 -17.18 2.02 -7.64
C THR A 106 -16.91 3.14 -6.64
N ARG A 107 -16.75 2.80 -5.37
CA ARG A 107 -16.44 3.73 -4.29
C ARG A 107 -15.38 3.16 -3.36
N ALA A 108 -14.46 4.02 -2.93
CA ALA A 108 -13.52 3.75 -1.85
C ALA A 108 -13.25 5.07 -1.09
N GLY A 109 -13.15 5.01 0.23
CA GLY A 109 -12.90 6.21 1.05
C GLY A 109 -13.97 7.30 0.93
N GLY A 110 -15.22 6.94 0.61
CA GLY A 110 -16.30 7.91 0.35
C GLY A 110 -16.23 8.58 -1.04
N VAL A 111 -15.25 8.24 -1.87
CA VAL A 111 -15.04 8.84 -3.20
C VAL A 111 -15.54 7.88 -4.29
N ASP A 112 -16.41 8.36 -5.17
CA ASP A 112 -16.80 7.62 -6.37
C ASP A 112 -15.70 7.73 -7.44
N LEU A 113 -15.24 6.59 -7.95
CA LEU A 113 -14.16 6.51 -8.93
C LEU A 113 -14.34 5.32 -9.89
N PRO A 114 -13.73 5.34 -11.09
CA PRO A 114 -13.78 4.19 -11.99
C PRO A 114 -13.14 2.96 -11.34
N GLY A 115 -13.72 1.78 -11.55
CA GLY A 115 -13.20 0.50 -11.03
C GLY A 115 -11.74 0.26 -11.43
N ALA A 116 -11.37 0.63 -12.66
CA ALA A 116 -10.00 0.56 -13.13
C ALA A 116 -9.02 1.41 -12.31
N VAL A 117 -9.44 2.58 -11.84
CA VAL A 117 -8.62 3.44 -10.96
C VAL A 117 -8.56 2.85 -9.56
N ALA A 118 -9.70 2.41 -9.00
CA ALA A 118 -9.74 1.77 -7.68
C ALA A 118 -8.84 0.52 -7.61
N GLY A 119 -8.75 -0.26 -8.67
CA GLY A 119 -7.89 -1.45 -8.74
C GLY A 119 -6.40 -1.10 -8.74
N LEU A 120 -6.01 -0.03 -9.42
CA LEU A 120 -4.64 0.49 -9.41
C LEU A 120 -4.27 1.09 -8.05
N VAL A 121 -5.19 1.83 -7.41
CA VAL A 121 -5.00 2.32 -6.04
C VAL A 121 -4.82 1.14 -5.08
N ALA A 122 -5.70 0.14 -5.11
CA ALA A 122 -5.58 -1.05 -4.25
C ALA A 122 -4.24 -1.78 -4.44
N PHE A 123 -3.76 -1.86 -5.68
CA PHE A 123 -2.45 -2.45 -5.98
C PHE A 123 -1.29 -1.61 -5.43
N ASP A 124 -1.30 -0.30 -5.63
CA ASP A 124 -0.28 0.61 -5.12
C ASP A 124 -0.21 0.59 -3.59
N GLU A 125 -1.37 0.61 -2.93
CA GLU A 125 -1.51 0.45 -1.47
C GLU A 125 -0.81 -0.81 -0.95
N LEU A 126 -1.03 -1.97 -1.59
CA LEU A 126 -0.35 -3.22 -1.21
C LEU A 126 1.16 -3.15 -1.41
N LEU A 127 1.61 -2.51 -2.49
CA LEU A 127 3.02 -2.42 -2.84
C LEU A 127 3.78 -1.48 -1.89
N VAL A 128 3.30 -0.24 -1.75
CA VAL A 128 3.95 0.79 -0.93
C VAL A 128 3.88 0.43 0.55
N HIS A 129 2.73 0.00 1.07
CA HIS A 129 2.62 -0.37 2.48
C HIS A 129 3.27 -1.71 2.82
N GLY A 130 3.37 -2.63 1.85
CA GLY A 130 4.23 -3.80 1.97
C GLY A 130 5.69 -3.42 2.16
N TRP A 131 6.18 -2.43 1.38
CA TRP A 131 7.53 -1.89 1.56
C TRP A 131 7.69 -1.19 2.90
N ASP A 132 6.73 -0.36 3.33
CA ASP A 132 6.75 0.34 4.61
C ASP A 132 6.90 -0.64 5.79
N LEU A 133 6.08 -1.71 5.80
CA LEU A 133 6.13 -2.77 6.81
C LEU A 133 7.48 -3.48 6.81
N ALA A 134 7.95 -3.91 5.63
CA ALA A 134 9.20 -4.62 5.51
C ALA A 134 10.40 -3.76 5.96
N ARG A 135 10.40 -2.48 5.57
CA ARG A 135 11.45 -1.53 5.94
C ARG A 135 11.46 -1.25 7.44
N ALA A 136 10.30 -1.04 8.05
CA ALA A 136 10.17 -0.81 9.49
C ALA A 136 10.56 -2.02 10.34
N THR A 137 10.44 -3.23 9.80
CA THR A 137 10.64 -4.49 10.54
C THR A 137 11.93 -5.22 10.15
N GLY A 138 12.73 -4.64 9.25
CA GLY A 138 13.99 -5.22 8.79
C GLY A 138 13.83 -6.49 7.95
N LEU A 139 12.66 -6.67 7.33
CA LEU A 139 12.36 -7.81 6.47
C LEU A 139 12.72 -7.52 5.01
N PRO A 140 13.10 -8.53 4.22
CA PRO A 140 13.35 -8.34 2.79
C PRO A 140 12.05 -8.04 2.04
N TYR A 141 12.14 -7.16 1.04
CA TYR A 141 11.02 -6.81 0.16
C TYR A 141 11.50 -6.73 -1.28
N ALA A 142 10.93 -7.56 -2.15
CA ALA A 142 11.30 -7.65 -3.55
C ALA A 142 10.05 -7.89 -4.42
N PRO A 143 9.36 -6.81 -4.82
CA PRO A 143 8.36 -6.87 -5.90
C PRO A 143 9.02 -7.26 -7.23
N GLY A 144 8.25 -7.91 -8.10
CA GLY A 144 8.68 -8.18 -9.46
C GLY A 144 8.79 -6.90 -10.29
N GLU A 145 9.61 -6.92 -11.34
CA GLU A 145 9.80 -5.76 -12.21
C GLU A 145 8.49 -5.28 -12.87
N GLU A 146 7.63 -6.21 -13.30
CA GLU A 146 6.32 -5.85 -13.86
C GLU A 146 5.39 -5.16 -12.86
N GLU A 147 5.41 -5.58 -11.59
CA GLU A 147 4.65 -4.94 -10.51
C GLU A 147 5.12 -3.50 -10.31
N LEU A 148 6.44 -3.29 -10.33
CA LEU A 148 7.04 -1.97 -10.17
C LEU A 148 6.74 -1.05 -11.36
N LEU A 149 6.74 -1.57 -12.59
CA LEU A 149 6.39 -0.79 -13.78
C LEU A 149 4.93 -0.32 -13.74
N VAL A 150 4.00 -1.18 -13.31
CA VAL A 150 2.58 -0.78 -13.13
C VAL A 150 2.44 0.34 -12.10
N ALA A 151 3.09 0.20 -10.93
CA ALA A 151 3.04 1.25 -9.91
C ALA A 151 3.71 2.55 -10.38
N TYR A 152 4.83 2.45 -11.10
CA TYR A 152 5.51 3.60 -11.68
C TYR A 152 4.61 4.35 -12.68
N GLU A 153 4.01 3.65 -13.64
CA GLU A 153 3.09 4.23 -14.63
C GLU A 153 1.83 4.83 -13.99
N PHE A 154 1.40 4.29 -12.85
CA PHE A 154 0.27 4.83 -12.09
C PHE A 154 0.63 6.11 -11.32
N LEU A 155 1.80 6.16 -10.69
CA LEU A 155 2.20 7.29 -9.83
C LEU A 155 2.86 8.46 -10.57
N GLU A 156 3.48 8.22 -11.73
CA GLU A 156 4.27 9.23 -12.45
C GLU A 156 3.45 10.39 -13.06
N PRO A 157 2.28 10.17 -13.70
CA PRO A 157 1.53 11.24 -14.34
C PRO A 157 1.13 12.38 -13.39
N ASP A 158 0.82 12.06 -12.14
CA ASP A 158 0.36 13.03 -11.14
C ASP A 158 1.53 13.64 -10.34
N ALA A 159 2.77 13.24 -10.62
CA ALA A 159 3.93 13.65 -9.82
C ALA A 159 4.11 15.18 -9.81
N SER A 160 3.91 15.84 -10.94
CA SER A 160 4.01 17.31 -11.03
C SER A 160 2.87 18.04 -10.32
N GLU A 161 1.65 17.49 -10.34
CA GLU A 161 0.48 18.08 -9.68
C GLU A 161 0.57 17.90 -8.16
N ARG A 162 1.07 16.75 -7.69
CA ARG A 162 1.31 16.48 -6.27
C ARG A 162 2.42 17.32 -5.64
N VAL A 163 3.42 17.73 -6.43
CA VAL A 163 4.40 18.75 -5.99
C VAL A 163 3.71 20.08 -5.70
N ALA A 164 2.60 20.40 -6.38
CA ALA A 164 1.79 21.59 -6.10
C ALA A 164 0.84 21.43 -4.89
N GLY A 165 0.78 20.25 -4.26
CA GLY A 165 0.01 19.97 -3.05
C GLY A 165 -1.39 19.40 -3.29
N GLU A 166 -1.68 18.94 -4.51
CA GLU A 166 -2.98 18.36 -4.90
C GLU A 166 -2.88 16.83 -5.05
N GLY A 167 -3.86 16.06 -4.56
CA GLY A 167 -3.94 14.59 -4.75
C GLY A 167 -3.93 13.75 -3.45
N PRO A 168 -4.26 12.45 -3.53
CA PRO A 168 -4.44 11.57 -2.37
C PRO A 168 -3.13 11.09 -1.72
N PHE A 169 -1.99 11.35 -2.35
CA PHE A 169 -0.68 10.86 -1.91
C PHE A 169 0.29 12.04 -1.70
N GLY A 170 1.27 11.89 -0.80
CA GLY A 170 2.24 12.95 -0.47
C GLY A 170 3.13 13.39 -1.65
N PRO A 171 3.80 14.55 -1.60
CA PRO A 171 4.63 15.01 -2.71
C PRO A 171 5.81 14.04 -2.97
N PRO A 172 6.13 13.74 -4.24
CA PRO A 172 7.28 12.90 -4.58
C PRO A 172 8.60 13.42 -3.99
N VAL A 173 9.50 12.50 -3.65
CA VAL A 173 10.86 12.79 -3.19
C VAL A 173 11.83 12.66 -4.37
N PRO A 174 12.84 13.53 -4.53
CA PRO A 174 13.82 13.38 -5.60
C PRO A 174 14.74 12.17 -5.36
N VAL A 175 15.00 11.40 -6.42
CA VAL A 175 16.00 10.33 -6.49
C VAL A 175 16.78 10.42 -7.81
N PRO A 176 17.99 9.86 -7.91
CA PRO A 176 18.71 9.76 -9.19
C PRO A 176 17.89 9.03 -10.25
N ASP A 177 18.01 9.45 -11.52
CA ASP A 177 17.28 8.84 -12.64
C ASP A 177 17.65 7.36 -12.87
N ASP A 178 18.86 6.98 -12.46
CA ASP A 178 19.39 5.62 -12.50
C ASP A 178 19.19 4.83 -11.20
N ALA A 179 18.43 5.37 -10.24
CA ALA A 179 18.06 4.65 -9.03
C ALA A 179 17.27 3.37 -9.36
N PRO A 180 17.39 2.31 -8.52
CA PRO A 180 16.58 1.11 -8.65
C PRO A 180 15.10 1.44 -8.82
N LEU A 181 14.38 0.67 -9.66
CA LEU A 181 12.98 0.98 -9.96
C LEU A 181 12.09 1.00 -8.71
N LEU A 182 12.35 0.13 -7.73
CA LEU A 182 11.67 0.18 -6.43
C LEU A 182 11.87 1.53 -5.73
N ASP A 183 13.10 2.04 -5.69
CA ASP A 183 13.39 3.32 -5.05
C ASP A 183 12.66 4.47 -5.75
N ARG A 184 12.55 4.43 -7.08
CA ARG A 184 11.78 5.41 -7.86
C ARG A 184 10.28 5.36 -7.56
N VAL A 185 9.69 4.16 -7.48
CA VAL A 185 8.26 3.99 -7.08
C VAL A 185 8.02 4.51 -5.65
N ILE A 186 8.88 4.14 -4.71
CA ILE A 186 8.78 4.60 -3.31
C ILE A 186 8.96 6.13 -3.20
N ALA A 187 9.87 6.69 -3.99
CA ALA A 187 10.06 8.13 -4.05
C ALA A 187 8.83 8.85 -4.63
N LEU A 188 8.20 8.28 -5.67
CA LEU A 188 6.94 8.79 -6.25
C LEU A 188 5.77 8.73 -5.27
N SER A 189 5.73 7.79 -4.32
CA SER A 189 4.71 7.76 -3.26
C SER A 189 4.98 8.76 -2.11
N GLY A 190 6.04 9.57 -2.22
CA GLY A 190 6.46 10.55 -1.23
C GLY A 190 7.24 9.97 -0.06
N ARG A 191 7.58 8.69 -0.10
CA ARG A 191 8.46 8.05 0.90
C ARG A 191 9.90 8.28 0.51
N ARG A 192 10.81 8.22 1.49
CA ARG A 192 12.25 8.26 1.24
C ARG A 192 12.80 6.84 1.14
N PRO A 193 13.36 6.40 -0.01
CA PRO A 193 13.92 5.05 -0.14
C PRO A 193 15.09 4.79 0.83
N ASP A 194 15.85 5.83 1.15
CA ASP A 194 16.95 5.79 2.13
C ASP A 194 16.48 5.82 3.59
N TRP A 195 15.16 5.80 3.85
CA TRP A 195 14.61 5.85 5.21
C TRP A 195 15.27 4.81 6.10
N THR A 196 15.69 5.23 7.28
CA THR A 196 16.19 4.36 8.34
C THR A 196 15.43 4.66 9.62
N GLN A 197 15.10 3.61 10.39
CA GLN A 197 14.57 3.79 11.73
C GLN A 197 15.57 4.58 12.58
N ALA A 198 15.18 5.76 13.05
CA ALA A 198 16.01 6.52 13.98
C ALA A 198 16.25 5.69 15.25
N GLY A 199 17.52 5.33 15.51
CA GLY A 199 17.92 4.56 16.70
C GLY A 199 18.41 3.11 16.44
N SER A 200 18.47 2.64 15.20
CA SER A 200 19.20 1.38 14.86
C SER A 200 20.70 1.59 14.61
N GLY A 201 21.23 2.75 15.02
CA GLY A 201 22.68 2.95 15.14
C GLY A 201 23.22 1.96 16.16
N SER A 202 23.85 0.89 15.68
CA SER A 202 24.61 -0.03 16.52
C SER A 202 25.56 0.80 17.39
N GLY A 203 25.39 0.71 18.71
CA GLY A 203 26.44 1.05 19.65
C GLY A 203 27.63 0.12 19.40
N ALA A 204 28.48 0.49 18.45
CA ALA A 204 29.75 -0.15 18.18
C ALA A 204 30.85 0.90 18.31
N SER A 205 31.23 1.17 19.56
CA SER A 205 32.63 1.32 19.97
C SER A 205 32.72 1.26 21.49
N ARG A 206 33.06 0.08 22.00
CA ARG A 206 33.89 -0.07 23.19
C ARG A 206 35.26 -0.51 22.69
N GLY A 207 36.31 0.11 23.19
CA GLY A 207 37.71 -0.17 22.89
C GLY A 207 38.55 1.05 23.14
#